data_AF-A0A1F5C5E3-F1
#
_entry.id   AF-A0A1F5C5E3-F1
#
_cell.length_a   1.000
_cell.length_b   1.000
_cell.length_c   1.000
_cell.angle_alpha   90.00
_cell.angle_beta   90.00
_cell.angle_gamma   90.00
#
_symmetry.space_group_name_H-M   'P 1'
#
loop_
_entity.id
_entity.type
_entity.pdbx_description
1 polymer ?
#
loop_
_entity_poly.entity_id
_entity_poly.type
_entity_poly.pdbx_seq_one_letter_code
_entity_poly.pdbx_strand_id
1 'polypeptide(L)'
;MEEKKKKIKKPLGFARLIPNKCIACGARCQSDCKPQAITMNEAGEPVIDLEKCTGCRRCLKACPVDALEMFFTPEQLKILEQLAKKETEAAPEAAEAQPVEEEVKAAAKFKEYSGVWVYVEQTDGKPAIVSWELLGAGANLSKTLGVELCAVVIGYGVEDLCQEAIAHGATKTYLIDAPVFRHYRTEPYYKAICHLVRKFKPEIILVGATGLGRDLAGAVATDLATGLTADCTGLDIDDRGFLLQTRPAFGGNIMATILTERTRPQMATVRPHVMSLPAKDSSHTGVVIRESPAIDEVDIAVKMLELIDDRKHGQDVDIAAAEVIVSGGRGMMSKENFKILQELADELGGVVGSSRSAVEAGWMPVERQVGQTGKTVRPKIYIACGISGAIQHLVGMQSSDVIIAINRDKQAPIFEVATYGIVGDLFKIVPAVTDRIKELRTKNEQG
;
A
#
# COMPACT_ATOMS: atom_id res chain seq x y z
N MET A 1 40.68 54.80 -32.34
CA MET A 1 41.17 53.68 -31.50
C MET A 1 40.20 53.53 -30.34
N GLU A 2 39.12 52.75 -30.52
CA GLU A 2 38.16 52.48 -29.46
C GLU A 2 38.70 51.37 -28.55
N GLU A 3 39.03 51.73 -27.31
CA GLU A 3 39.38 50.79 -26.26
C GLU A 3 38.19 49.87 -25.95
N LYS A 4 38.35 48.59 -26.28
CA LYS A 4 37.41 47.52 -25.94
C LYS A 4 37.17 47.49 -24.43
N LYS A 5 36.00 47.97 -23.97
CA LYS A 5 35.50 47.78 -22.59
C LYS A 5 35.54 46.27 -22.25
N LYS A 6 36.46 45.85 -21.37
CA LYS A 6 36.53 44.49 -20.82
C LYS A 6 35.23 44.20 -20.05
N LYS A 7 34.44 43.23 -20.50
CA LYS A 7 33.28 42.71 -19.77
C LYS A 7 33.75 42.16 -18.41
N ILE A 8 33.20 42.70 -17.32
CA ILE A 8 33.45 42.23 -15.94
C ILE A 8 32.79 40.83 -15.81
N LYS A 9 33.59 39.79 -15.52
CA LYS A 9 33.09 38.41 -15.33
C LYS A 9 32.66 38.21 -13.88
N LYS A 10 31.52 37.52 -13.67
CA LYS A 10 31.02 37.16 -12.32
C LYS A 10 32.01 36.22 -11.62
N PRO A 11 32.48 36.53 -10.40
CA PRO A 11 33.42 35.67 -9.68
C PRO A 11 32.72 34.36 -9.25
N LEU A 12 33.42 33.23 -9.38
CA LEU A 12 32.86 31.90 -9.15
C LEU A 12 32.95 31.42 -7.69
N GLY A 13 33.70 32.14 -6.84
CA GLY A 13 33.93 31.79 -5.43
C GLY A 13 34.86 30.58 -5.24
N PHE A 14 35.33 30.35 -4.02
CA PHE A 14 36.17 29.23 -3.62
C PHE A 14 35.43 28.32 -2.65
N ALA A 15 35.71 27.02 -2.71
CA ALA A 15 35.13 26.08 -1.74
C ALA A 15 35.88 26.17 -0.39
N ARG A 16 35.15 26.13 0.73
CA ARG A 16 35.66 26.10 2.10
C ARG A 16 34.96 24.99 2.89
N LEU A 17 35.70 24.32 3.78
CA LEU A 17 35.14 23.34 4.72
C LEU A 17 34.46 24.04 5.90
N ILE A 18 33.27 23.59 6.25
CA ILE A 18 32.60 24.00 7.50
C ILE A 18 33.20 23.18 8.65
N PRO A 19 33.74 23.82 9.71
CA PRO A 19 34.32 23.11 10.85
C PRO A 19 33.34 22.10 11.47
N ASN A 20 33.82 20.91 11.85
CA ASN A 20 33.06 19.85 12.53
C ASN A 20 31.89 19.21 11.75
N LYS A 21 31.70 19.52 10.46
CA LYS A 21 30.66 18.89 9.61
C LYS A 21 31.16 17.72 8.76
N CYS A 22 32.47 17.53 8.64
CA CYS A 22 33.02 16.47 7.81
C CYS A 22 32.90 15.10 8.50
N ILE A 23 32.37 14.10 7.79
CA ILE A 23 32.26 12.71 8.28
C ILE A 23 33.35 11.78 7.74
N ALA A 24 34.43 12.33 7.14
CA ALA A 24 35.55 11.58 6.57
C ALA A 24 35.14 10.39 5.68
N CYS A 25 34.15 10.58 4.79
CA CYS A 25 33.50 9.53 3.98
C CYS A 25 34.36 8.86 2.88
N GLY A 26 35.69 8.92 2.97
CA GLY A 26 36.61 8.25 2.04
C GLY A 26 36.91 9.05 0.76
N ALA A 27 37.17 10.35 0.90
CA ALA A 27 37.76 11.20 -0.13
C ALA A 27 36.98 11.43 -1.44
N ARG A 28 35.65 11.26 -1.44
CA ARG A 28 34.79 11.53 -2.63
C ARG A 28 34.94 12.95 -3.20
N CYS A 29 35.12 13.95 -2.34
CA CYS A 29 35.34 15.32 -2.80
C CYS A 29 36.72 15.51 -3.47
N GLN A 30 37.72 14.70 -3.14
CA GLN A 30 39.02 14.70 -3.82
C GLN A 30 38.93 14.06 -5.20
N SER A 31 38.24 12.92 -5.34
CA SER A 31 38.09 12.24 -6.64
C SER A 31 37.33 13.09 -7.67
N ASP A 32 36.34 13.85 -7.23
CA ASP A 32 35.52 14.69 -8.13
C ASP A 32 36.17 16.04 -8.46
N CYS A 33 37.26 16.40 -7.78
CA CYS A 33 37.98 17.65 -7.99
C CYS A 33 38.93 17.53 -9.20
N LYS A 34 38.43 17.85 -10.40
CA LYS A 34 39.24 17.90 -11.64
C LYS A 34 40.54 18.70 -11.52
N PRO A 35 40.58 19.89 -10.90
CA PRO A 35 41.84 20.63 -10.73
C PRO A 35 42.71 20.12 -9.57
N GLN A 36 42.32 19.02 -8.90
CA GLN A 36 43.02 18.44 -7.75
C GLN A 36 43.32 19.46 -6.63
N ALA A 37 42.40 20.40 -6.44
CA ALA A 37 42.49 21.46 -5.43
C ALA A 37 42.14 20.98 -4.01
N ILE A 38 41.81 19.70 -3.81
CA ILE A 38 41.43 19.14 -2.52
C ILE A 38 42.39 18.01 -2.18
N THR A 39 43.08 18.13 -1.05
CA THR A 39 43.93 17.09 -0.47
C THR A 39 43.40 16.72 0.91
N MET A 40 43.55 15.47 1.34
CA MET A 40 43.06 15.04 2.66
C MET A 40 44.18 15.19 3.69
N ASN A 41 43.84 15.69 4.89
CA ASN A 41 44.74 15.63 6.04
C ASN A 41 44.72 14.24 6.70
N GLU A 42 45.60 14.01 7.69
CA GLU A 42 45.68 12.73 8.43
C GLU A 42 44.39 12.37 9.20
N ALA A 43 43.53 13.37 9.46
CA ALA A 43 42.22 13.18 10.10
C ALA A 43 41.09 12.87 9.09
N GLY A 44 41.39 12.79 7.78
CA GLY A 44 40.39 12.50 6.73
C GLY A 44 39.52 13.69 6.34
N GLU A 45 39.91 14.91 6.71
CA GLU A 45 39.23 16.15 6.34
C GLU A 45 39.85 16.77 5.07
N PRO A 46 39.03 17.37 4.19
CA PRO A 46 39.51 18.01 2.97
C PRO A 46 40.16 19.37 3.24
N VAL A 47 41.45 19.48 2.95
CA VAL A 47 42.22 20.73 2.84
C VAL A 47 42.11 21.25 1.41
N ILE A 48 41.64 22.49 1.26
CA ILE A 48 41.38 23.08 -0.05
C ILE A 48 42.46 24.10 -0.39
N ASP A 49 43.16 23.87 -1.50
CA ASP A 49 44.14 24.78 -2.07
C ASP A 49 43.42 25.89 -2.88
N LEU A 50 43.49 27.12 -2.38
CA LEU A 50 42.79 28.27 -2.96
C LEU A 50 43.33 28.67 -4.33
N GLU A 51 44.60 28.37 -4.64
CA GLU A 51 45.20 28.76 -5.92
C GLU A 51 44.72 27.88 -7.08
N LYS A 52 44.40 26.60 -6.78
CA LYS A 52 43.95 25.62 -7.77
C LYS A 52 42.42 25.51 -7.86
N CYS A 53 41.69 26.07 -6.90
CA CYS A 53 40.25 25.94 -6.84
C CYS A 53 39.55 26.85 -7.86
N THR A 54 38.82 26.25 -8.80
CA THR A 54 38.16 26.98 -9.90
C THR A 54 36.69 27.33 -9.62
N GLY A 55 36.18 27.06 -8.42
CA GLY A 55 34.79 27.37 -8.04
C GLY A 55 33.71 26.56 -8.77
N CYS A 56 34.03 25.38 -9.28
CA CYS A 56 33.14 24.58 -10.14
C CYS A 56 31.94 23.91 -9.43
N ARG A 57 31.82 24.03 -8.10
CA ARG A 57 30.74 23.50 -7.24
C ARG A 57 30.49 21.98 -7.28
N ARG A 58 31.34 21.20 -7.96
CA ARG A 58 31.21 19.73 -8.02
C ARG A 58 31.39 19.07 -6.65
N CYS A 59 32.31 19.61 -5.86
CA CYS A 59 32.58 19.12 -4.51
C CYS A 59 31.37 19.24 -3.55
N LEU A 60 30.48 20.22 -3.75
CA LEU A 60 29.24 20.32 -2.96
C LEU A 60 28.30 19.15 -3.27
N LYS A 61 28.05 18.87 -4.55
CA LYS A 61 27.16 17.76 -4.97
C LYS A 61 27.68 16.38 -4.57
N ALA A 62 29.00 16.23 -4.46
CA ALA A 62 29.64 14.98 -4.06
C ALA A 62 29.54 14.72 -2.55
N CYS A 63 29.24 15.76 -1.74
CA CYS A 63 29.20 15.64 -0.29
C CYS A 63 27.82 15.18 0.17
N PRO A 64 27.69 14.01 0.84
CA PRO A 64 26.39 13.53 1.33
C PRO A 64 25.84 14.32 2.53
N VAL A 65 26.68 15.15 3.17
CA VAL A 65 26.35 15.90 4.40
C VAL A 65 26.48 17.42 4.21
N ASP A 66 26.66 17.90 2.98
CA ASP A 66 26.82 19.32 2.66
C ASP A 66 27.87 20.05 3.55
N ALA A 67 29.03 19.41 3.76
CA ALA A 67 30.09 19.94 4.62
C ALA A 67 30.92 21.07 3.97
N LEU A 68 30.72 21.34 2.68
CA LEU A 68 31.49 22.34 1.93
C LEU A 68 30.59 23.54 1.56
N GLU A 69 31.07 24.75 1.79
CA GLU A 69 30.39 26.00 1.41
C GLU A 69 31.22 26.80 0.39
N MET A 70 30.57 27.71 -0.34
CA MET A 70 31.25 28.64 -1.25
C MET A 70 31.56 29.95 -0.53
N PHE A 71 32.85 30.27 -0.39
CA PHE A 71 33.35 31.52 0.15
C PHE A 71 33.81 32.46 -0.97
N PHE A 72 33.50 33.75 -0.86
CA PHE A 72 33.93 34.79 -1.79
C PHE A 72 34.93 35.70 -1.10
N THR A 73 36.00 36.10 -1.78
CA THR A 73 36.94 37.08 -1.22
C THR A 73 36.29 38.47 -1.12
N PRO A 74 36.77 39.35 -0.23
CA PRO A 74 36.22 40.71 -0.08
C PRO A 74 36.19 41.53 -1.37
N GLU A 75 37.13 41.27 -2.29
CA GLU A 75 37.17 41.90 -3.61
C GLU A 75 36.09 41.35 -4.55
N GLN A 76 35.78 40.06 -4.48
CA GLN A 76 34.70 39.43 -5.24
C GLN A 76 33.32 39.85 -4.74
N LEU A 77 33.17 40.06 -3.44
CA LEU A 77 31.95 40.61 -2.84
C LEU A 77 31.68 42.04 -3.34
N LYS A 78 32.70 42.90 -3.40
CA LYS A 78 32.56 44.26 -3.99
C LYS A 78 32.13 44.23 -5.46
N ILE A 79 32.65 43.27 -6.24
CA ILE A 79 32.25 43.09 -7.65
C ILE A 79 30.80 42.58 -7.74
N LEU A 80 30.40 41.67 -6.85
CA LEU A 80 29.01 41.20 -6.77
C LEU A 80 28.05 42.31 -6.33
N GLU A 81 28.42 43.17 -5.39
CA GLU A 81 27.64 44.34 -4.99
C GLU A 81 27.50 45.36 -6.14
N GLN A 82 28.57 45.57 -6.93
CA GLN A 82 28.51 46.43 -8.11
C GLN A 82 27.64 45.85 -9.23
N LEU A 83 27.59 44.53 -9.37
CA LEU A 83 26.70 43.84 -10.31
C LEU A 83 25.25 43.84 -9.81
N ALA A 84 25.03 43.60 -8.51
CA ALA A 84 23.70 43.63 -7.89
C ALA A 84 23.07 45.03 -7.99
N LYS A 85 23.84 46.10 -7.76
CA LYS A 85 23.35 47.49 -7.96
C LYS A 85 22.94 47.79 -9.40
N LYS A 86 23.58 47.15 -10.38
CA LYS A 86 23.22 47.24 -11.81
C LYS A 86 21.98 46.42 -12.17
N GLU A 87 21.75 45.30 -11.48
CA GLU A 87 20.56 44.47 -11.68
C GLU A 87 19.32 45.07 -10.99
N THR A 88 19.50 45.78 -9.85
CA THR A 88 18.39 46.43 -9.13
C THR A 88 17.80 47.68 -9.81
N GLU A 89 18.54 48.35 -10.70
CA GLU A 89 17.95 49.44 -11.53
C GLU A 89 17.10 48.90 -12.70
N ALA A 90 17.17 47.59 -12.99
CA ALA A 90 16.49 46.97 -14.14
C ALA A 90 15.37 45.99 -13.77
N ALA A 91 15.13 45.69 -12.48
CA ALA A 91 14.03 44.81 -12.09
C ALA A 91 13.64 44.95 -10.61
N PRO A 92 12.48 45.57 -10.31
CA PRO A 92 11.77 45.30 -9.08
C PRO A 92 10.41 44.67 -9.42
N GLU A 93 10.36 43.36 -9.69
CA GLU A 93 9.11 42.56 -9.68
C GLU A 93 9.36 41.05 -9.96
N ALA A 94 10.27 40.38 -9.25
CA ALA A 94 10.48 38.94 -9.48
C ALA A 94 11.02 38.14 -8.28
N ALA A 95 10.72 38.55 -7.05
CA ALA A 95 11.18 37.83 -5.88
C ALA A 95 10.16 37.87 -4.75
N GLU A 96 8.94 37.32 -4.98
CA GLU A 96 8.08 36.81 -3.89
C GLU A 96 6.84 35.99 -4.34
N ALA A 97 6.73 35.54 -5.60
CA ALA A 97 5.56 34.77 -6.07
C ALA A 97 5.93 33.51 -6.87
N GLN A 98 6.40 32.44 -6.22
CA GLN A 98 6.67 31.15 -6.90
C GLN A 98 6.14 29.85 -6.27
N PRO A 99 5.41 29.81 -5.13
CA PRO A 99 4.64 28.59 -4.78
C PRO A 99 3.29 28.50 -5.49
N VAL A 100 2.66 29.65 -5.77
CA VAL A 100 1.23 29.71 -6.12
C VAL A 100 0.95 29.35 -7.59
N GLU A 101 1.91 29.61 -8.51
CA GLU A 101 1.69 29.35 -9.94
C GLU A 101 1.76 27.86 -10.32
N GLU A 102 2.59 27.06 -9.64
CA GLU A 102 2.65 25.61 -9.89
C GLU A 102 1.43 24.88 -9.32
N GLU A 103 0.95 25.25 -8.13
CA GLU A 103 -0.26 24.69 -7.54
C GLU A 103 -1.51 25.02 -8.36
N VAL A 104 -1.61 26.24 -8.90
CA VAL A 104 -2.74 26.67 -9.75
C VAL A 104 -2.71 25.96 -11.12
N LYS A 105 -1.53 25.74 -11.72
CA LYS A 105 -1.40 24.97 -12.97
C LYS A 105 -1.65 23.47 -12.77
N ALA A 106 -1.25 22.90 -11.63
CA ALA A 106 -1.58 21.52 -11.26
C ALA A 106 -3.09 21.35 -11.03
N ALA A 107 -3.71 22.27 -10.27
CA ALA A 107 -5.16 22.30 -10.04
C ALA A 107 -5.99 22.42 -11.34
N ALA A 108 -5.50 23.16 -12.34
CA ALA A 108 -6.14 23.26 -13.65
C ALA A 108 -6.10 21.94 -14.45
N LYS A 109 -5.02 21.14 -14.33
CA LYS A 109 -4.93 19.80 -14.94
C LYS A 109 -5.80 18.76 -14.25
N PHE A 110 -6.11 18.93 -12.96
CA PHE A 110 -6.91 17.97 -12.20
C PHE A 110 -8.41 18.04 -12.50
N LYS A 111 -8.91 19.16 -13.03
CA LYS A 111 -10.34 19.30 -13.41
C LYS A 111 -10.79 18.37 -14.54
N GLU A 112 -9.87 17.83 -15.33
CA GLU A 112 -10.19 16.83 -16.36
C GLU A 112 -10.40 15.43 -15.79
N TYR A 113 -10.01 15.20 -14.52
CA TYR A 113 -10.13 13.90 -13.88
C TYR A 113 -11.42 13.83 -13.09
N SER A 114 -12.23 12.80 -13.34
CA SER A 114 -13.49 12.61 -12.62
C SER A 114 -13.82 11.13 -12.49
N GLY A 115 -14.41 10.78 -11.34
CA GLY A 115 -14.90 9.43 -11.08
C GLY A 115 -14.00 8.61 -10.16
N VAL A 116 -14.65 7.75 -9.38
CA VAL A 116 -14.02 6.77 -8.50
C VAL A 116 -14.06 5.41 -9.19
N TRP A 117 -12.91 4.81 -9.43
CA TRP A 117 -12.80 3.52 -10.09
C TRP A 117 -12.47 2.42 -9.08
N VAL A 118 -13.19 1.30 -9.16
CA VAL A 118 -12.92 0.09 -8.40
C VAL A 118 -12.54 -1.02 -9.37
N TYR A 119 -11.35 -1.60 -9.18
CA TYR A 119 -10.95 -2.79 -9.92
C TYR A 119 -11.63 -4.03 -9.34
N VAL A 120 -12.40 -4.71 -10.19
CA VAL A 120 -13.03 -5.99 -9.86
C VAL A 120 -12.05 -7.10 -10.19
N GLU A 121 -11.46 -7.66 -9.14
CA GLU A 121 -10.57 -8.79 -9.25
C GLU A 121 -11.39 -10.05 -9.49
N GLN A 122 -11.01 -10.81 -10.51
CA GLN A 122 -11.64 -12.07 -10.87
C GLN A 122 -10.58 -13.17 -11.02
N THR A 123 -10.92 -14.38 -10.57
CA THR A 123 -10.15 -15.59 -10.80
C THR A 123 -11.09 -16.65 -11.39
N ASP A 124 -10.82 -17.08 -12.63
CA ASP A 124 -11.65 -18.04 -13.37
C ASP A 124 -13.15 -17.68 -13.40
N GLY A 125 -13.46 -16.39 -13.60
CA GLY A 125 -14.84 -15.89 -13.67
C GLY A 125 -15.52 -15.73 -12.31
N LYS A 126 -14.82 -15.98 -11.19
CA LYS A 126 -15.33 -15.72 -9.84
C LYS A 126 -14.73 -14.43 -9.28
N PRO A 127 -15.54 -13.48 -8.79
CA PRO A 127 -15.06 -12.23 -8.24
C PRO A 127 -14.49 -12.46 -6.84
N ALA A 128 -13.46 -11.70 -6.49
CA ALA A 128 -12.97 -11.65 -5.11
C ALA A 128 -13.93 -10.81 -4.26
N ILE A 129 -14.21 -11.25 -3.03
CA ILE A 129 -15.15 -10.57 -2.11
C ILE A 129 -14.72 -9.11 -1.85
N VAL A 130 -13.40 -8.86 -1.80
CA VAL A 130 -12.82 -7.52 -1.62
C VAL A 130 -13.30 -6.51 -2.67
N SER A 131 -13.62 -6.95 -3.89
CA SER A 131 -14.12 -6.06 -4.94
C SER A 131 -15.50 -5.49 -4.60
N TRP A 132 -16.34 -6.26 -3.91
CA TRP A 132 -17.66 -5.81 -3.46
C TRP A 132 -17.58 -4.88 -2.24
N GLU A 133 -16.69 -5.20 -1.30
CA GLU A 133 -16.37 -4.32 -0.17
C GLU A 133 -15.85 -2.94 -0.65
N LEU A 134 -15.01 -2.96 -1.69
CA LEU A 134 -14.47 -1.76 -2.32
C LEU A 134 -15.54 -0.94 -3.06
N LEU A 135 -16.53 -1.58 -3.68
CA LEU A 135 -17.67 -0.84 -4.26
C LEU A 135 -18.48 -0.14 -3.18
N GLY A 136 -18.66 -0.76 -2.01
CA GLY A 136 -19.31 -0.12 -0.86
C GLY A 136 -18.54 1.11 -0.37
N ALA A 137 -17.24 0.98 -0.16
CA ALA A 137 -16.37 2.10 0.21
C ALA A 137 -16.35 3.17 -0.89
N GLY A 138 -16.22 2.76 -2.14
CA GLY A 138 -16.24 3.63 -3.32
C GLY A 138 -17.53 4.43 -3.45
N ALA A 139 -18.69 3.84 -3.13
CA ALA A 139 -19.98 4.53 -3.13
C ALA A 139 -20.08 5.62 -2.07
N ASN A 140 -19.46 5.42 -0.90
CA ASN A 140 -19.38 6.46 0.13
C ASN A 140 -18.48 7.61 -0.34
N LEU A 141 -17.31 7.29 -0.90
CA LEU A 141 -16.38 8.27 -1.44
C LEU A 141 -16.98 9.06 -2.61
N SER A 142 -17.69 8.37 -3.51
CA SER A 142 -18.30 9.00 -4.69
C SER A 142 -19.44 9.94 -4.30
N LYS A 143 -20.22 9.61 -3.26
CA LYS A 143 -21.26 10.50 -2.69
C LYS A 143 -20.66 11.77 -2.09
N THR A 144 -19.56 11.65 -1.35
CA THR A 144 -18.89 12.81 -0.73
C THR A 144 -18.27 13.74 -1.79
N LEU A 145 -17.70 13.19 -2.86
CA LEU A 145 -17.14 13.97 -3.97
C LEU A 145 -18.19 14.46 -4.99
N GLY A 146 -19.39 13.86 -5.01
CA GLY A 146 -20.39 14.13 -6.04
C GLY A 146 -20.00 13.61 -7.43
N VAL A 147 -19.20 12.55 -7.51
CA VAL A 147 -18.73 11.94 -8.77
C VAL A 147 -19.33 10.55 -8.98
N GLU A 148 -19.22 10.03 -10.20
CA GLU A 148 -19.73 8.70 -10.55
C GLU A 148 -18.82 7.58 -10.01
N LEU A 149 -19.43 6.49 -9.54
CA LEU A 149 -18.73 5.25 -9.20
C LEU A 149 -18.65 4.36 -10.45
N CYS A 150 -17.43 4.01 -10.84
CA CYS A 150 -17.15 3.12 -11.94
C CYS A 150 -16.49 1.82 -11.46
N ALA A 151 -16.88 0.69 -12.05
CA ALA A 151 -16.19 -0.58 -11.89
C ALA A 151 -15.34 -0.88 -13.13
N VAL A 152 -14.17 -1.47 -12.98
CA VAL A 152 -13.32 -1.96 -14.07
C VAL A 152 -13.21 -3.47 -13.97
N VAL A 153 -13.70 -4.17 -14.98
CA VAL A 153 -13.72 -5.64 -15.06
C VAL A 153 -12.89 -6.07 -16.26
N ILE A 154 -11.90 -6.93 -16.02
CA ILE A 154 -10.98 -7.45 -17.05
C ILE A 154 -10.93 -8.98 -16.96
N GLY A 155 -11.25 -9.66 -18.06
CA GLY A 155 -11.26 -11.12 -18.08
C GLY A 155 -11.68 -11.70 -19.43
N TYR A 156 -12.16 -12.94 -19.40
CA TYR A 156 -12.72 -13.64 -20.56
C TYR A 156 -14.09 -14.22 -20.20
N GLY A 157 -15.15 -13.77 -20.87
CA GLY A 157 -16.53 -14.21 -20.58
C GLY A 157 -17.05 -13.73 -19.22
N VAL A 158 -16.73 -12.50 -18.82
CA VAL A 158 -17.00 -11.93 -17.48
C VAL A 158 -18.13 -10.89 -17.48
N GLU A 159 -19.01 -10.92 -18.48
CA GLU A 159 -20.15 -9.99 -18.60
C GLU A 159 -21.08 -10.04 -17.38
N ASP A 160 -21.27 -11.23 -16.79
CA ASP A 160 -22.11 -11.42 -15.61
C ASP A 160 -21.56 -10.64 -14.39
N LEU A 161 -20.23 -10.56 -14.25
CA LEU A 161 -19.60 -9.79 -13.17
C LEU A 161 -19.85 -8.29 -13.28
N CYS A 162 -20.06 -7.79 -14.51
CA CYS A 162 -20.45 -6.39 -14.69
C CYS A 162 -21.84 -6.13 -14.15
N GLN A 163 -22.78 -7.05 -14.35
CA GLN A 163 -24.14 -6.94 -13.81
C GLN A 163 -24.12 -7.02 -12.27
N GLU A 164 -23.31 -7.91 -11.70
CA GLU A 164 -23.12 -7.98 -10.25
C GLU A 164 -22.52 -6.69 -9.68
N ALA A 165 -21.52 -6.10 -10.36
CA ALA A 165 -20.92 -4.84 -9.94
C ALA A 165 -21.94 -3.68 -9.93
N ILE A 166 -22.85 -3.66 -10.91
CA ILE A 166 -23.95 -2.68 -10.97
C ILE A 166 -24.92 -2.90 -9.80
N ALA A 167 -25.28 -4.14 -9.50
CA ALA A 167 -26.15 -4.47 -8.36
C ALA A 167 -25.51 -4.11 -7.00
N HIS A 168 -24.18 -3.98 -6.94
CA HIS A 168 -23.44 -3.52 -5.78
C HIS A 168 -23.23 -1.98 -5.74
N GLY A 169 -23.82 -1.24 -6.68
CA GLY A 169 -23.88 0.22 -6.67
C GLY A 169 -23.03 0.94 -7.71
N ALA A 170 -22.35 0.21 -8.63
CA ALA A 170 -21.60 0.86 -9.71
C ALA A 170 -22.54 1.49 -10.75
N THR A 171 -22.30 2.77 -11.07
CA THR A 171 -23.08 3.50 -12.10
C THR A 171 -22.60 3.15 -13.51
N LYS A 172 -21.28 2.98 -13.69
CA LYS A 172 -20.66 2.58 -14.95
C LYS A 172 -19.75 1.38 -14.73
N THR A 173 -19.68 0.50 -15.72
CA THR A 173 -18.75 -0.62 -15.70
C THR A 173 -17.96 -0.67 -16.99
N TYR A 174 -16.64 -0.54 -16.91
CA TYR A 174 -15.73 -0.74 -18.02
C TYR A 174 -15.40 -2.22 -18.13
N LEU A 175 -15.79 -2.82 -19.25
CA LEU A 175 -15.53 -4.22 -19.54
C LEU A 175 -14.44 -4.33 -20.61
N ILE A 176 -13.40 -5.08 -20.30
CA ILE A 176 -12.44 -5.57 -21.28
C ILE A 176 -12.53 -7.10 -21.29
N ASP A 177 -13.09 -7.62 -22.38
CA ASP A 177 -13.24 -9.06 -22.62
C ASP A 177 -12.35 -9.49 -23.79
N ALA A 178 -11.31 -10.26 -23.49
CA ALA A 178 -10.49 -10.90 -24.52
C ALA A 178 -9.87 -12.21 -24.01
N PRO A 179 -9.61 -13.20 -24.88
CA PRO A 179 -9.00 -14.48 -24.50
C PRO A 179 -7.65 -14.33 -23.78
N VAL A 180 -6.89 -13.26 -24.09
CA VAL A 180 -5.60 -12.91 -23.48
C VAL A 180 -5.73 -12.69 -21.96
N PHE A 181 -6.90 -12.28 -21.47
CA PHE A 181 -7.17 -12.02 -20.05
C PHE A 181 -7.79 -13.21 -19.30
N ARG A 182 -7.82 -14.40 -19.91
CA ARG A 182 -8.36 -15.59 -19.24
C ARG A 182 -7.66 -15.88 -17.91
N HIS A 183 -6.33 -15.74 -17.91
CA HIS A 183 -5.50 -15.94 -16.73
C HIS A 183 -4.78 -14.66 -16.36
N TYR A 184 -4.67 -14.39 -15.06
CA TYR A 184 -3.97 -13.21 -14.58
C TYR A 184 -2.50 -13.24 -15.01
N ARG A 185 -2.08 -12.16 -15.65
CA ARG A 185 -0.69 -11.85 -16.00
C ARG A 185 -0.52 -10.35 -15.84
N THR A 186 0.55 -9.94 -15.16
CA THR A 186 0.78 -8.52 -14.82
C THR A 186 0.76 -7.64 -16.06
N GLU A 187 1.48 -8.04 -17.12
CA GLU A 187 1.67 -7.23 -18.33
C GLU A 187 0.39 -6.85 -19.09
N PRO A 188 -0.44 -7.82 -19.54
CA PRO A 188 -1.68 -7.47 -20.23
C PRO A 188 -2.62 -6.68 -19.33
N TYR A 189 -2.74 -7.03 -18.05
CA TYR A 189 -3.65 -6.35 -17.12
C TYR A 189 -3.26 -4.89 -16.87
N TYR A 190 -1.98 -4.61 -16.58
CA TYR A 190 -1.57 -3.21 -16.34
C TYR A 190 -1.71 -2.38 -17.63
N LYS A 191 -1.37 -2.93 -18.81
CA LYS A 191 -1.52 -2.22 -20.10
C LYS A 191 -2.99 -1.87 -20.36
N ALA A 192 -3.91 -2.80 -20.09
CA ALA A 192 -5.34 -2.60 -20.23
C ALA A 192 -5.86 -1.49 -19.28
N ILE A 193 -5.48 -1.51 -18.01
CA ILE A 193 -5.86 -0.46 -17.05
C ILE A 193 -5.26 0.88 -17.47
N CYS A 194 -3.98 0.93 -17.82
CA CYS A 194 -3.32 2.18 -18.22
C CYS A 194 -3.95 2.78 -19.49
N HIS A 195 -4.43 1.95 -20.42
CA HIS A 195 -5.20 2.39 -21.58
C HIS A 195 -6.50 3.08 -21.16
N LEU A 196 -7.29 2.43 -20.29
CA LEU A 196 -8.54 2.99 -19.78
C LEU A 196 -8.31 4.30 -19.01
N VAL A 197 -7.29 4.34 -18.14
CA VAL A 197 -6.97 5.52 -17.34
C VAL A 197 -6.56 6.70 -18.21
N ARG A 198 -5.77 6.48 -19.27
CA ARG A 198 -5.40 7.56 -20.20
C ARG A 198 -6.59 8.09 -21.00
N LYS A 199 -7.57 7.23 -21.32
CA LYS A 199 -8.77 7.59 -22.10
C LYS A 199 -9.82 8.34 -21.27
N PHE A 200 -10.12 7.84 -20.07
CA PHE A 200 -11.23 8.32 -19.24
C PHE A 200 -10.80 9.16 -18.04
N LYS A 201 -9.50 9.18 -17.69
CA LYS A 201 -8.91 10.02 -16.64
C LYS A 201 -9.68 9.97 -15.30
N PRO A 202 -9.71 8.82 -14.60
CA PRO A 202 -10.31 8.72 -13.28
C PRO A 202 -9.57 9.53 -12.22
N GLU A 203 -10.28 10.02 -11.20
CA GLU A 203 -9.65 10.72 -10.10
C GLU A 203 -9.05 9.76 -9.06
N ILE A 204 -9.77 8.68 -8.74
CA ILE A 204 -9.39 7.69 -7.72
C ILE A 204 -9.45 6.30 -8.33
N ILE A 205 -8.47 5.46 -8.02
CA ILE A 205 -8.49 4.01 -8.35
C ILE A 205 -8.26 3.21 -7.07
N LEU A 206 -9.22 2.33 -6.75
CA LEU A 206 -9.18 1.41 -5.64
C LEU A 206 -8.97 -0.03 -6.14
N VAL A 207 -8.03 -0.72 -5.51
CA VAL A 207 -7.67 -2.12 -5.82
C VAL A 207 -7.66 -2.93 -4.53
N GLY A 208 -8.04 -4.22 -4.58
CA GLY A 208 -7.90 -5.09 -3.41
C GLY A 208 -6.42 -5.36 -3.10
N ALA A 209 -6.02 -5.37 -1.83
CA ALA A 209 -4.66 -5.70 -1.42
C ALA A 209 -4.42 -7.22 -1.36
N THR A 210 -4.92 -7.96 -2.34
CA THR A 210 -4.68 -9.39 -2.55
C THR A 210 -3.30 -9.63 -3.17
N GLY A 211 -2.90 -10.89 -3.33
CA GLY A 211 -1.66 -11.23 -4.05
C GLY A 211 -1.62 -10.65 -5.47
N LEU A 212 -2.73 -10.75 -6.20
CA LEU A 212 -2.85 -10.24 -7.57
C LEU A 212 -2.98 -8.71 -7.60
N GLY A 213 -3.80 -8.14 -6.72
CA GLY A 213 -4.03 -6.70 -6.70
C GLY A 213 -2.81 -5.88 -6.26
N ARG A 214 -1.98 -6.41 -5.35
CA ARG A 214 -0.71 -5.78 -4.93
C ARG A 214 0.31 -5.76 -6.06
N ASP A 215 0.39 -6.83 -6.83
CA ASP A 215 1.24 -6.92 -8.02
C ASP A 215 0.78 -5.93 -9.10
N LEU A 216 -0.50 -5.96 -9.44
CA LEU A 216 -1.10 -5.09 -10.45
C LEU A 216 -0.98 -3.60 -10.12
N ALA A 217 -1.33 -3.21 -8.89
CA ALA A 217 -1.35 -1.81 -8.50
C ALA A 217 0.05 -1.18 -8.58
N GLY A 218 1.10 -1.92 -8.21
CA GLY A 218 2.48 -1.44 -8.31
C GLY A 218 2.91 -1.18 -9.76
N ALA A 219 2.57 -2.10 -10.67
CA ALA A 219 2.88 -1.95 -12.09
C ALA A 219 2.13 -0.76 -12.71
N VAL A 220 0.83 -0.61 -12.43
CA VAL A 220 -0.01 0.48 -12.94
C VAL A 220 0.48 1.84 -12.41
N ALA A 221 0.78 1.95 -11.12
CA ALA A 221 1.24 3.20 -10.52
C ALA A 221 2.58 3.68 -11.11
N THR A 222 3.47 2.75 -11.45
CA THR A 222 4.77 3.04 -12.06
C THR A 222 4.63 3.54 -13.50
N ASP A 223 3.79 2.92 -14.32
CA ASP A 223 3.56 3.33 -15.71
C ASP A 223 2.84 4.69 -15.82
N LEU A 224 1.94 4.97 -14.88
CA LEU A 224 1.22 6.24 -14.79
C LEU A 224 2.00 7.34 -14.06
N ALA A 225 3.15 7.01 -13.45
CA ALA A 225 3.93 7.90 -12.59
C ALA A 225 3.09 8.59 -11.50
N THR A 226 2.22 7.82 -10.83
CA THR A 226 1.32 8.34 -9.79
C THR A 226 1.60 7.74 -8.41
N GLY A 227 0.99 8.33 -7.37
CA GLY A 227 1.10 7.86 -5.99
C GLY A 227 0.21 6.63 -5.75
N LEU A 228 0.77 5.64 -5.04
CA LEU A 228 0.06 4.43 -4.59
C LEU A 228 0.27 4.23 -3.09
N THR A 229 -0.82 4.21 -2.32
CA THR A 229 -0.76 3.75 -0.92
C THR A 229 -1.12 2.28 -0.83
N ALA A 230 -0.19 1.50 -0.26
CA ALA A 230 -0.40 0.07 -0.11
C ALA A 230 -1.17 -0.28 1.19
N ASP A 231 -2.08 -1.25 1.11
CA ASP A 231 -2.72 -1.92 2.26
C ASP A 231 -3.44 -0.95 3.22
N CYS A 232 -4.30 -0.08 2.65
CA CYS A 232 -5.09 0.90 3.38
C CYS A 232 -6.18 0.22 4.21
N THR A 233 -6.41 0.76 5.41
CA THR A 233 -7.46 0.33 6.34
C THR A 233 -8.52 1.40 6.56
N GLY A 234 -8.29 2.63 6.10
CA GLY A 234 -9.27 3.70 6.16
C GLY A 234 -9.15 4.57 4.92
N LEU A 235 -10.30 4.94 4.37
CA LEU A 235 -10.41 5.84 3.23
C LEU A 235 -11.41 6.92 3.60
N ASP A 236 -10.99 8.17 3.51
CA ASP A 236 -11.86 9.33 3.71
C ASP A 236 -11.47 10.43 2.72
N ILE A 237 -12.23 11.51 2.68
CA ILE A 237 -12.01 12.63 1.76
C ILE A 237 -11.80 13.89 2.58
N ASP A 238 -10.70 14.58 2.29
CA ASP A 238 -10.40 15.88 2.87
C ASP A 238 -11.33 16.97 2.33
N ASP A 239 -11.45 18.11 3.02
CA ASP A 239 -12.27 19.25 2.59
C ASP A 239 -11.87 19.79 1.20
N ARG A 240 -10.61 19.54 0.81
CA ARG A 240 -10.03 19.89 -0.50
C ARG A 240 -10.36 18.88 -1.61
N GLY A 241 -11.04 17.77 -1.31
CA GLY A 241 -11.38 16.70 -2.25
C GLY A 241 -10.27 15.66 -2.46
N PHE A 242 -9.20 15.64 -1.66
CA PHE A 242 -8.15 14.63 -1.75
C PHE A 242 -8.50 13.37 -0.95
N LEU A 243 -8.05 12.21 -1.42
CA LEU A 243 -8.27 10.94 -0.74
C LEU A 243 -7.28 10.79 0.42
N LEU A 244 -7.81 10.78 1.65
CA LEU A 244 -7.09 10.45 2.87
C LEU A 244 -6.93 8.93 2.97
N GLN A 245 -5.71 8.47 2.71
CA GLN A 245 -5.39 7.04 2.65
C GLN A 245 -4.70 6.63 3.96
N THR A 246 -5.47 6.12 4.90
CA THR A 246 -4.97 5.68 6.21
C THR A 246 -4.52 4.23 6.12
N ARG A 247 -3.25 3.98 6.41
CA ARG A 247 -2.67 2.64 6.44
C ARG A 247 -1.82 2.38 7.69
N PRO A 248 -1.79 1.13 8.17
CA PRO A 248 -0.81 0.70 9.16
C PRO A 248 0.59 0.59 8.54
N ALA A 249 1.58 1.11 9.24
CA ALA A 249 3.00 0.94 8.99
C ALA A 249 3.67 0.27 10.21
N PHE A 250 4.88 -0.25 10.02
CA PHE A 250 5.66 -0.91 11.10
C PHE A 250 4.88 -2.00 11.84
N GLY A 251 4.22 -2.89 11.10
CA GLY A 251 3.44 -3.99 11.69
C GLY A 251 2.15 -3.56 12.38
N GLY A 252 1.65 -2.34 12.14
CA GLY A 252 0.42 -1.83 12.75
C GLY A 252 0.63 -0.86 13.91
N ASN A 253 1.89 -0.61 14.31
CA ASN A 253 2.19 0.30 15.42
C ASN A 253 2.01 1.77 15.07
N ILE A 254 2.08 2.12 13.79
CA ILE A 254 1.91 3.49 13.31
C ILE A 254 0.79 3.52 12.30
N MET A 255 -0.20 4.37 12.52
CA MET A 255 -1.22 4.70 11.54
C MET A 255 -0.76 5.94 10.78
N ALA A 256 -0.53 5.81 9.49
CA ALA A 256 -0.12 6.91 8.62
C ALA A 256 -1.26 7.24 7.66
N THR A 257 -1.69 8.50 7.65
CA THR A 257 -2.60 9.03 6.63
C THR A 257 -1.77 9.71 5.56
N ILE A 258 -1.85 9.18 4.35
CA ILE A 258 -1.05 9.61 3.20
C ILE A 258 -1.98 10.28 2.18
N LEU A 259 -1.52 11.40 1.63
CA LEU A 259 -2.23 12.19 0.63
C LEU A 259 -1.43 12.23 -0.67
N THR A 260 -2.13 12.16 -1.80
CA THR A 260 -1.53 12.29 -3.13
C THR A 260 -1.97 13.61 -3.76
N GLU A 261 -1.28 14.70 -3.38
CA GLU A 261 -1.68 16.06 -3.78
C GLU A 261 -1.29 16.41 -5.22
N ARG A 262 -0.18 15.85 -5.72
CA ARG A 262 0.47 16.32 -6.96
C ARG A 262 0.21 15.45 -8.18
N THR A 263 -0.28 14.24 -8.00
CA THR A 263 -0.43 13.25 -9.08
C THR A 263 -1.84 12.69 -9.14
N ARG A 264 -2.21 12.20 -10.32
CA ARG A 264 -3.48 11.54 -10.61
C ARG A 264 -3.22 10.35 -11.55
N PRO A 265 -4.01 9.26 -11.45
CA PRO A 265 -5.07 9.01 -10.47
C PRO A 265 -4.52 8.77 -9.05
N GLN A 266 -5.30 9.10 -8.01
CA GLN A 266 -4.96 8.74 -6.63
C GLN A 266 -5.22 7.24 -6.45
N MET A 267 -4.15 6.44 -6.28
CA MET A 267 -4.29 5.00 -6.19
C MET A 267 -4.14 4.50 -4.76
N ALA A 268 -5.03 3.59 -4.35
CA ALA A 268 -4.94 2.91 -3.07
C ALA A 268 -5.25 1.42 -3.24
N THR A 269 -4.40 0.56 -2.65
CA THR A 269 -4.82 -0.82 -2.39
C THR A 269 -5.44 -0.89 -1.00
N VAL A 270 -6.57 -1.57 -0.87
CA VAL A 270 -7.32 -1.66 0.38
C VAL A 270 -7.27 -3.08 0.89
N ARG A 271 -7.00 -3.23 2.18
CA ARG A 271 -6.95 -4.53 2.84
C ARG A 271 -8.29 -5.25 2.71
N PRO A 272 -8.31 -6.52 2.27
CA PRO A 272 -9.52 -7.33 2.27
C PRO A 272 -10.18 -7.37 3.65
N HIS A 273 -11.50 -7.45 3.65
CA HIS A 273 -12.36 -7.52 4.83
C HIS A 273 -12.39 -6.26 5.70
N VAL A 274 -11.67 -5.19 5.38
CA VAL A 274 -11.73 -3.95 6.17
C VAL A 274 -13.06 -3.21 6.00
N MET A 275 -13.54 -3.13 4.76
CA MET A 275 -14.71 -2.35 4.39
C MET A 275 -15.97 -3.21 4.47
N SER A 276 -17.09 -2.60 4.84
CA SER A 276 -18.38 -3.30 4.93
C SER A 276 -18.91 -3.67 3.55
N LEU A 277 -19.40 -4.89 3.40
CA LEU A 277 -20.04 -5.35 2.17
C LEU A 277 -21.40 -4.66 1.99
N PRO A 278 -21.65 -3.93 0.89
CA PRO A 278 -22.94 -3.29 0.66
C PRO A 278 -24.01 -4.33 0.34
N ALA A 279 -25.25 -4.05 0.71
CA ALA A 279 -26.39 -4.88 0.33
C ALA A 279 -26.55 -4.88 -1.19
N LYS A 280 -26.79 -6.07 -1.77
CA LYS A 280 -27.11 -6.21 -3.19
C LYS A 280 -28.47 -5.57 -3.45
N ASP A 281 -28.53 -4.65 -4.40
CA ASP A 281 -29.77 -4.06 -4.85
C ASP A 281 -29.89 -4.19 -6.37
N SER A 282 -30.67 -5.19 -6.77
CA SER A 282 -30.98 -5.50 -8.17
C SER A 282 -31.76 -4.42 -8.92
N SER A 283 -32.24 -3.37 -8.24
CA SER A 283 -32.93 -2.25 -8.88
C SER A 283 -31.98 -1.22 -9.50
N HIS A 284 -30.68 -1.30 -9.20
CA HIS A 284 -29.69 -0.39 -9.78
C HIS A 284 -29.53 -0.63 -11.28
N THR A 285 -29.65 0.44 -12.06
CA THR A 285 -29.36 0.45 -13.49
C THR A 285 -28.03 1.14 -13.73
N GLY A 286 -27.13 0.47 -14.45
CA GLY A 286 -25.81 0.99 -14.82
C GLY A 286 -25.49 0.79 -16.29
N VAL A 287 -24.47 1.49 -16.79
CA VAL A 287 -24.02 1.41 -18.19
C VAL A 287 -22.76 0.57 -18.29
N VAL A 288 -22.78 -0.46 -19.14
CA VAL A 288 -21.58 -1.26 -19.47
C VAL A 288 -20.92 -0.68 -20.71
N ILE A 289 -19.66 -0.25 -20.59
CA ILE A 289 -18.84 0.29 -21.67
C ILE A 289 -17.80 -0.77 -22.02
N ARG A 290 -17.89 -1.32 -23.24
CA ARG A 290 -16.95 -2.33 -23.73
C ARG A 290 -15.79 -1.67 -24.45
N GLU A 291 -14.57 -2.00 -24.05
CA GLU A 291 -13.35 -1.56 -24.69
C GLU A 291 -12.47 -2.77 -25.03
N SER A 292 -11.78 -2.70 -26.16
CA SER A 292 -10.88 -3.77 -26.63
C SER A 292 -9.53 -3.16 -26.97
N PRO A 293 -8.57 -3.07 -26.02
CA PRO A 293 -7.22 -2.66 -26.34
C PRO A 293 -6.57 -3.71 -27.23
N ALA A 294 -5.83 -3.27 -28.26
CA ALA A 294 -5.02 -4.16 -29.08
C ALA A 294 -3.81 -4.64 -28.26
N ILE A 295 -3.94 -5.82 -27.65
CA ILE A 295 -2.88 -6.50 -26.91
C ILE A 295 -2.71 -7.87 -27.55
N ASP A 296 -1.61 -8.03 -28.29
CA ASP A 296 -1.28 -9.29 -28.95
C ASP A 296 -0.58 -10.25 -28.00
N GLU A 297 -1.00 -11.52 -28.01
CA GLU A 297 -0.42 -12.59 -27.19
C GLU A 297 1.08 -12.81 -27.48
N VAL A 298 1.52 -12.44 -28.69
CA VAL A 298 2.91 -12.62 -29.17
C VAL A 298 3.89 -11.71 -28.42
N ASP A 299 3.42 -10.55 -27.96
CA ASP A 299 4.26 -9.56 -27.29
C ASP A 299 4.42 -9.84 -25.78
N ILE A 300 3.69 -10.82 -25.25
CA ILE A 300 3.69 -11.13 -23.81
C ILE A 300 4.81 -12.12 -23.52
N ALA A 301 5.82 -11.66 -22.76
CA ALA A 301 6.97 -12.50 -22.39
C ALA A 301 6.60 -13.63 -21.42
N VAL A 302 5.64 -13.37 -20.52
CA VAL A 302 5.24 -14.32 -19.47
C VAL A 302 4.15 -15.26 -19.97
N LYS A 303 4.43 -16.56 -19.92
CA LYS A 303 3.49 -17.63 -20.28
C LYS A 303 3.12 -18.45 -19.05
N MET A 304 1.83 -18.68 -18.88
CA MET A 304 1.32 -19.62 -17.88
C MET A 304 1.45 -21.04 -18.43
N LEU A 305 2.21 -21.88 -17.75
CA LEU A 305 2.40 -23.28 -18.13
C LEU A 305 1.39 -24.19 -17.46
N GLU A 306 1.23 -24.01 -16.15
CA GLU A 306 0.37 -24.83 -15.30
C GLU A 306 -0.21 -23.97 -14.19
N LEU A 307 -1.45 -24.27 -13.81
CA LEU A 307 -2.12 -23.69 -12.65
C LEU A 307 -2.34 -24.82 -11.64
N ILE A 308 -1.60 -24.75 -10.53
CA ILE A 308 -1.71 -25.71 -9.43
C ILE A 308 -2.79 -25.16 -8.49
N ASP A 309 -3.94 -25.84 -8.44
CA ASP A 309 -5.05 -25.46 -7.57
C ASP A 309 -4.88 -26.15 -6.22
N ASP A 310 -4.39 -25.40 -5.23
CA ASP A 310 -4.18 -25.90 -3.85
C ASP A 310 -5.49 -26.41 -3.21
N ARG A 311 -6.66 -25.96 -3.71
CA ARG A 311 -7.98 -26.41 -3.23
C ARG A 311 -8.25 -27.90 -3.50
N LYS A 312 -7.58 -28.52 -4.47
CA LYS A 312 -7.80 -29.93 -4.82
C LYS A 312 -7.13 -30.92 -3.86
N HIS A 313 -6.26 -30.46 -2.96
CA HIS A 313 -5.62 -31.33 -1.97
C HIS A 313 -6.47 -31.59 -0.71
N GLY A 314 -7.69 -31.06 -0.62
CA GLY A 314 -8.69 -31.43 0.39
C GLY A 314 -8.31 -31.16 1.86
N GLN A 315 -7.09 -30.67 2.12
CA GLN A 315 -6.55 -30.38 3.45
C GLN A 315 -6.17 -28.90 3.63
N ASP A 316 -6.08 -28.14 2.54
CA ASP A 316 -5.81 -26.70 2.57
C ASP A 316 -7.11 -25.91 2.63
N VAL A 317 -7.51 -25.64 3.86
CA VAL A 317 -8.62 -24.74 4.17
C VAL A 317 -8.06 -23.33 4.18
N ASP A 318 -8.58 -22.44 3.31
CA ASP A 318 -8.13 -21.06 3.31
C ASP A 318 -8.65 -20.32 4.55
N ILE A 319 -7.77 -20.17 5.54
CA ILE A 319 -8.09 -19.52 6.80
C ILE A 319 -8.46 -18.04 6.60
N ALA A 320 -7.96 -17.38 5.56
CA ALA A 320 -8.22 -15.96 5.33
C ALA A 320 -9.70 -15.67 5.03
N ALA A 321 -10.38 -16.59 4.33
CA ALA A 321 -11.77 -16.43 3.92
C ALA A 321 -12.79 -16.97 4.95
N ALA A 322 -12.34 -17.55 6.05
CA ALA A 322 -13.22 -18.19 7.02
C ALA A 322 -13.94 -17.18 7.92
N GLU A 323 -15.26 -17.32 8.04
CA GLU A 323 -16.07 -16.47 8.93
C GLU A 323 -15.83 -16.75 10.42
N VAL A 324 -15.46 -17.99 10.77
CA VAL A 324 -15.14 -18.41 12.14
C VAL A 324 -13.80 -19.13 12.14
N ILE A 325 -12.90 -18.72 13.02
CA ILE A 325 -11.58 -19.34 13.18
C ILE A 325 -11.39 -19.79 14.61
N VAL A 326 -11.10 -21.07 14.80
CA VAL A 326 -10.71 -21.65 16.08
C VAL A 326 -9.21 -21.89 16.05
N SER A 327 -8.44 -21.08 16.77
CA SER A 327 -6.98 -21.07 16.69
C SER A 327 -6.32 -21.69 17.91
N GLY A 328 -5.39 -22.63 17.67
CA GLY A 328 -4.63 -23.32 18.70
C GLY A 328 -3.20 -22.81 18.85
N GLY A 329 -2.79 -22.55 20.09
CA GLY A 329 -1.43 -22.16 20.42
C GLY A 329 -0.57 -23.26 21.03
N ARG A 330 0.54 -22.84 21.66
CA ARG A 330 1.42 -23.72 22.45
C ARG A 330 0.66 -24.40 23.60
N GLY A 331 -0.41 -23.78 24.11
CA GLY A 331 -1.25 -24.35 25.16
C GLY A 331 -1.90 -25.68 24.79
N MET A 332 -1.97 -26.04 23.50
CA MET A 332 -2.50 -27.33 23.05
C MET A 332 -1.62 -28.53 23.42
N MET A 333 -0.34 -28.33 23.75
CA MET A 333 0.65 -29.34 24.19
C MET A 333 0.96 -30.50 23.21
N SER A 334 0.04 -30.91 22.35
CA SER A 334 0.23 -32.00 21.38
C SER A 334 -0.62 -31.76 20.11
N LYS A 335 -0.24 -32.45 19.02
CA LYS A 335 -1.00 -32.46 17.76
C LYS A 335 -2.37 -33.12 17.89
N GLU A 336 -2.49 -34.16 18.71
CA GLU A 336 -3.74 -34.92 18.89
C GLU A 336 -4.85 -34.06 19.48
N ASN A 337 -4.47 -33.12 20.34
CA ASN A 337 -5.38 -32.20 20.99
C ASN A 337 -6.04 -31.19 20.04
N PHE A 338 -5.48 -30.97 18.84
CA PHE A 338 -6.12 -30.15 17.81
C PHE A 338 -7.44 -30.74 17.32
N LYS A 339 -7.71 -32.04 17.52
CA LYS A 339 -9.01 -32.63 17.21
C LYS A 339 -10.16 -31.96 17.95
N ILE A 340 -9.94 -31.53 19.20
CA ILE A 340 -10.94 -30.82 20.00
C ILE A 340 -11.28 -29.46 19.36
N LEU A 341 -10.27 -28.78 18.79
CA LEU A 341 -10.49 -27.53 18.06
C LEU A 341 -11.18 -27.77 16.73
N GLN A 342 -10.90 -28.89 16.07
CA GLN A 342 -11.54 -29.28 14.82
C GLN A 342 -13.03 -29.56 15.05
N GLU A 343 -13.40 -30.28 16.11
CA GLU A 343 -14.81 -30.53 16.45
C GLU A 343 -15.59 -29.23 16.71
N LEU A 344 -14.99 -28.27 17.42
CA LEU A 344 -15.60 -26.96 17.63
C LEU A 344 -15.70 -26.16 16.32
N ALA A 345 -14.68 -26.22 15.47
CA ALA A 345 -14.69 -25.55 14.18
C ALA A 345 -15.76 -26.13 13.25
N ASP A 346 -15.88 -27.46 13.18
CA ASP A 346 -16.86 -28.15 12.36
C ASP A 346 -18.29 -27.81 12.80
N GLU A 347 -18.54 -27.74 14.11
CA GLU A 347 -19.82 -27.27 14.62
C GLU A 347 -20.06 -25.80 14.27
N LEU A 348 -19.07 -24.93 14.35
CA LEU A 348 -19.30 -23.51 14.01
C LEU A 348 -19.32 -23.24 12.51
N GLY A 349 -19.09 -24.24 11.65
CA GLY A 349 -18.86 -24.03 10.21
C GLY A 349 -17.59 -23.20 9.94
N GLY A 350 -16.64 -23.25 10.88
CA GLY A 350 -15.40 -22.53 10.86
C GLY A 350 -14.20 -23.40 10.50
N VAL A 351 -13.01 -22.85 10.71
CA VAL A 351 -11.74 -23.48 10.34
C VAL A 351 -10.74 -23.43 11.48
N VAL A 352 -9.85 -24.43 11.52
CA VAL A 352 -8.81 -24.48 12.55
C VAL A 352 -7.57 -23.72 12.10
N GLY A 353 -7.20 -22.72 12.89
CA GLY A 353 -5.94 -21.97 12.78
C GLY A 353 -4.91 -22.37 13.82
N SER A 354 -3.70 -21.83 13.66
CA SER A 354 -2.60 -22.10 14.59
C SER A 354 -1.71 -20.87 14.79
N SER A 355 -1.07 -20.78 15.96
CA SER A 355 -0.01 -19.80 16.16
C SER A 355 1.33 -20.33 15.63
N ARG A 356 2.28 -19.44 15.39
CA ARG A 356 3.65 -19.81 14.97
C ARG A 356 4.29 -20.86 15.87
N SER A 357 4.07 -20.80 17.18
CA SER A 357 4.61 -21.80 18.12
C SER A 357 4.06 -23.22 17.90
N ALA A 358 2.82 -23.36 17.42
CA ALA A 358 2.26 -24.66 17.10
C ALA A 358 2.82 -25.22 15.78
N VAL A 359 3.13 -24.34 14.82
CA VAL A 359 3.78 -24.69 13.55
C VAL A 359 5.23 -25.09 13.77
N GLU A 360 5.99 -24.33 14.55
CA GLU A 360 7.38 -24.65 14.92
C GLU A 360 7.48 -25.97 15.70
N ALA A 361 6.43 -26.36 16.43
CA ALA A 361 6.33 -27.64 17.11
C ALA A 361 5.89 -28.81 16.19
N GLY A 362 5.61 -28.54 14.91
CA GLY A 362 5.18 -29.54 13.93
C GLY A 362 3.74 -30.04 14.09
N TRP A 363 2.90 -29.31 14.84
CA TRP A 363 1.53 -29.73 15.10
C TRP A 363 0.59 -29.38 13.94
N MET A 364 0.84 -28.25 13.27
CA MET A 364 0.04 -27.74 12.17
C MET A 364 0.94 -27.22 11.04
N PRO A 365 0.46 -27.25 9.79
CA PRO A 365 1.24 -26.76 8.66
C PRO A 365 1.26 -25.23 8.60
N VAL A 366 2.21 -24.69 7.84
CA VAL A 366 2.47 -23.24 7.76
C VAL A 366 1.30 -22.50 7.13
N GLU A 367 0.51 -23.11 6.22
CA GLU A 367 -0.64 -22.43 5.59
C GLU A 367 -1.70 -22.02 6.61
N ARG A 368 -1.71 -22.68 7.77
CA ARG A 368 -2.65 -22.46 8.86
C ARG A 368 -2.12 -21.53 9.96
N GLN A 369 -0.97 -20.91 9.74
CA GLN A 369 -0.37 -19.98 10.68
C GLN A 369 -1.07 -18.62 10.63
N VAL A 370 -1.52 -18.12 11.78
CA VAL A 370 -2.05 -16.76 11.94
C VAL A 370 -1.00 -15.86 12.57
N GLY A 371 -0.83 -14.66 12.03
CA GLY A 371 0.08 -13.63 12.56
C GLY A 371 0.80 -12.84 11.47
N GLN A 372 1.72 -11.97 11.87
CA GLN A 372 2.52 -11.09 11.01
C GLN A 372 3.34 -11.86 9.96
N THR A 373 3.88 -13.03 10.32
CA THR A 373 4.63 -13.92 9.42
C THR A 373 3.74 -15.02 8.81
N GLY A 374 2.45 -15.03 9.13
CA GLY A 374 1.47 -15.99 8.61
C GLY A 374 0.38 -15.28 7.80
N LYS A 375 -0.82 -15.83 7.83
CA LYS A 375 -2.01 -15.20 7.26
C LYS A 375 -2.58 -14.17 8.25
N THR A 376 -2.98 -13.02 7.72
CA THR A 376 -3.83 -12.06 8.42
C THR A 376 -5.28 -12.41 8.14
N VAL A 377 -6.09 -12.47 9.19
CA VAL A 377 -7.46 -12.97 9.15
C VAL A 377 -8.40 -11.96 9.80
N ARG A 378 -9.64 -11.89 9.30
CA ARG A 378 -10.72 -11.11 9.88
C ARG A 378 -12.02 -11.93 9.89
N PRO A 379 -12.09 -12.97 10.72
CA PRO A 379 -13.34 -13.68 10.94
C PRO A 379 -14.32 -12.79 11.72
N LYS A 380 -15.61 -13.13 11.64
CA LYS A 380 -16.63 -12.63 12.55
C LYS A 380 -16.33 -13.08 13.98
N ILE A 381 -15.85 -14.31 14.15
CA ILE A 381 -15.52 -14.89 15.45
C ILE A 381 -14.12 -15.52 15.40
N TYR A 382 -13.22 -15.04 16.26
CA TYR A 382 -11.90 -15.63 16.48
C TYR A 382 -11.81 -16.23 17.88
N ILE A 383 -11.59 -17.54 17.99
CA ILE A 383 -11.42 -18.23 19.27
C ILE A 383 -9.95 -18.57 19.47
N ALA A 384 -9.30 -17.89 20.41
CA ALA A 384 -7.90 -18.09 20.77
C ALA A 384 -7.77 -19.09 21.92
N CYS A 385 -7.42 -20.34 21.60
CA CYS A 385 -7.25 -21.43 22.58
C CYS A 385 -5.78 -21.63 22.92
N GLY A 386 -5.39 -21.27 24.16
CA GLY A 386 -4.03 -21.49 24.66
C GLY A 386 -2.96 -20.68 23.92
N ILE A 387 -3.32 -19.46 23.50
CA ILE A 387 -2.43 -18.51 22.81
C ILE A 387 -2.09 -17.39 23.79
N SER A 388 -0.80 -17.06 23.93
CA SER A 388 -0.34 -15.99 24.84
C SER A 388 -0.72 -14.59 24.35
N GLY A 389 -0.85 -14.38 23.04
CA GLY A 389 -1.16 -13.08 22.45
C GLY A 389 0.08 -12.22 22.22
N ALA A 390 1.20 -12.81 21.80
CA ALA A 390 2.35 -12.03 21.36
C ALA A 390 1.95 -11.08 20.21
N ILE A 391 2.57 -9.89 20.15
CA ILE A 391 2.25 -8.84 19.15
C ILE A 391 2.25 -9.42 17.73
N GLN A 392 3.20 -10.30 17.42
CA GLN A 392 3.31 -10.95 16.11
C GLN A 392 2.06 -11.78 15.77
N HIS A 393 1.38 -12.37 16.76
CA HIS A 393 0.12 -13.08 16.54
C HIS A 393 -1.05 -12.10 16.44
N LEU A 394 -1.12 -11.13 17.35
CA LEU A 394 -2.21 -10.15 17.44
C LEU A 394 -2.38 -9.35 16.15
N VAL A 395 -1.29 -8.91 15.51
CA VAL A 395 -1.35 -8.17 14.24
C VAL A 395 -2.13 -8.92 13.16
N GLY A 396 -2.11 -10.25 13.18
CA GLY A 396 -2.83 -11.09 12.22
C GLY A 396 -4.30 -11.33 12.54
N MET A 397 -4.81 -10.96 13.71
CA MET A 397 -6.19 -11.29 14.13
C MET A 397 -6.92 -10.19 14.92
N GLN A 398 -6.24 -9.11 15.30
CA GLN A 398 -6.81 -8.00 16.08
C GLN A 398 -7.98 -7.29 15.37
N SER A 399 -8.07 -7.42 14.04
CA SER A 399 -9.15 -6.89 13.23
C SER A 399 -10.41 -7.77 13.21
N SER A 400 -10.42 -8.90 13.90
CA SER A 400 -11.61 -9.76 14.01
C SER A 400 -12.73 -9.05 14.76
N ASP A 401 -13.99 -9.28 14.38
CA ASP A 401 -15.12 -8.56 14.97
C ASP A 401 -15.36 -8.98 16.43
N VAL A 402 -15.26 -10.27 16.74
CA VAL A 402 -15.35 -10.82 18.10
C VAL A 402 -14.16 -11.72 18.39
N ILE A 403 -13.44 -11.45 19.48
CA ILE A 403 -12.30 -12.24 19.93
C ILE A 403 -12.65 -12.92 21.26
N ILE A 404 -12.60 -14.25 21.28
CA ILE A 404 -12.83 -15.08 22.47
C ILE A 404 -11.51 -15.72 22.86
N ALA A 405 -10.98 -15.42 24.05
CA ALA A 405 -9.73 -15.99 24.55
C ALA A 405 -9.97 -17.02 25.64
N ILE A 406 -9.38 -18.21 25.50
CA ILE A 406 -9.39 -19.28 26.51
C ILE A 406 -7.94 -19.57 26.89
N ASN A 407 -7.55 -19.19 28.10
CA ASN A 407 -6.19 -19.41 28.58
C ASN A 407 -6.18 -19.71 30.09
N ARG A 408 -5.20 -20.50 30.54
CA ARG A 408 -5.01 -20.79 31.96
C ARG A 408 -4.39 -19.60 32.70
N ASP A 409 -3.54 -18.84 32.03
CA ASP A 409 -2.86 -17.69 32.61
C ASP A 409 -3.70 -16.42 32.49
N LYS A 410 -4.19 -15.90 33.61
CA LYS A 410 -4.98 -14.67 33.68
C LYS A 410 -4.21 -13.42 33.23
N GLN A 411 -2.88 -13.45 33.24
CA GLN A 411 -2.03 -12.32 32.81
C GLN A 411 -1.61 -12.39 31.34
N ALA A 412 -2.16 -13.33 30.56
CA ALA A 412 -1.83 -13.45 29.15
C ALA A 412 -2.23 -12.19 28.36
N PRO A 413 -1.31 -11.59 27.55
CA PRO A 413 -1.59 -10.41 26.72
C PRO A 413 -2.80 -10.54 25.78
N ILE A 414 -3.18 -11.77 25.40
CA ILE A 414 -4.37 -12.01 24.58
C ILE A 414 -5.66 -11.45 25.21
N PHE A 415 -5.74 -11.37 26.55
CA PHE A 415 -6.90 -10.83 27.25
C PHE A 415 -7.05 -9.31 27.10
N GLU A 416 -6.00 -8.58 26.71
CA GLU A 416 -6.08 -7.14 26.47
C GLU A 416 -6.87 -6.80 25.20
N VAL A 417 -6.86 -7.71 24.21
CA VAL A 417 -7.54 -7.54 22.91
C VAL A 417 -8.83 -8.39 22.83
N ALA A 418 -9.05 -9.31 23.76
CA ALA A 418 -10.20 -10.20 23.74
C ALA A 418 -11.50 -9.48 24.14
N THR A 419 -12.55 -9.67 23.33
CA THR A 419 -13.92 -9.25 23.67
C THR A 419 -14.47 -10.08 24.83
N TYR A 420 -14.20 -11.38 24.83
CA TYR A 420 -14.59 -12.31 25.89
C TYR A 420 -13.39 -13.13 26.33
N GLY A 421 -13.16 -13.22 27.63
CA GLY A 421 -12.05 -13.97 28.20
C GLY A 421 -12.51 -15.03 29.20
N ILE A 422 -12.06 -16.28 29.03
CA ILE A 422 -12.29 -17.37 29.97
C ILE A 422 -10.95 -17.83 30.52
N VAL A 423 -10.78 -17.66 31.83
CA VAL A 423 -9.59 -18.16 32.55
C VAL A 423 -9.86 -19.60 33.00
N GLY A 424 -9.13 -20.55 32.44
CA GLY A 424 -9.25 -21.95 32.84
C GLY A 424 -8.64 -22.93 31.86
N ASP A 425 -8.94 -24.20 32.08
CA ASP A 425 -8.38 -25.29 31.29
C ASP A 425 -9.12 -25.48 29.96
N LEU A 426 -8.41 -25.24 28.85
CA LEU A 426 -8.96 -25.39 27.50
C LEU A 426 -9.49 -26.80 27.23
N PHE A 427 -8.90 -27.84 27.83
CA PHE A 427 -9.34 -29.24 27.64
C PHE A 427 -10.70 -29.54 28.26
N LYS A 428 -11.15 -28.70 29.20
CA LYS A 428 -12.49 -28.83 29.81
C LYS A 428 -13.47 -27.84 29.20
N ILE A 429 -13.01 -26.62 28.93
CA ILE A 429 -13.85 -25.53 28.45
C ILE A 429 -14.26 -25.76 27.00
N VAL A 430 -13.32 -26.11 26.10
CA VAL A 430 -13.62 -26.25 24.67
C VAL A 430 -14.65 -27.36 24.41
N PRO A 431 -14.52 -28.57 24.99
CA PRO A 431 -15.57 -29.59 24.85
C PRO A 431 -16.92 -29.17 25.44
N ALA A 432 -16.93 -28.57 26.64
CA ALA A 432 -18.18 -28.13 27.28
C ALA A 432 -18.92 -27.06 26.46
N VAL A 433 -18.18 -26.15 25.82
CA VAL A 433 -18.74 -25.16 24.90
C VAL A 433 -19.28 -25.85 23.65
N THR A 434 -18.56 -26.82 23.10
CA THR A 434 -18.97 -27.58 21.91
C THR A 434 -20.27 -28.35 22.18
N ASP A 435 -20.38 -29.04 23.31
CA ASP A 435 -21.58 -29.77 23.72
C ASP A 435 -22.77 -28.82 23.88
N ARG A 436 -22.54 -27.65 24.50
CA ARG A 436 -23.60 -26.65 24.66
C ARG A 436 -24.07 -26.07 23.34
N ILE A 437 -23.17 -25.86 22.37
CA ILE A 437 -23.52 -25.41 21.02
C ILE A 437 -24.38 -26.47 20.31
N LYS A 438 -24.00 -27.75 20.42
CA LYS A 438 -24.78 -28.87 19.87
C LYS A 438 -26.20 -28.91 20.42
N GLU A 439 -26.36 -28.79 21.75
CA GLU A 439 -27.67 -28.75 22.40
C GLU A 439 -28.53 -27.56 21.94
N LEU A 440 -27.92 -26.38 21.75
CA LEU A 440 -28.65 -25.19 21.31
C LEU A 440 -29.09 -25.30 19.85
N ARG A 441 -28.26 -25.91 18.99
CA ARG A 441 -28.64 -26.19 17.60
C ARG A 441 -29.79 -27.18 17.49
N THR A 442 -29.75 -28.27 18.23
CA THR A 442 -30.85 -29.26 18.23
C THR A 442 -32.16 -28.66 18.73
N LYS A 443 -32.12 -27.70 19.67
CA LYS A 443 -33.31 -26.97 20.12
C LYS A 443 -33.85 -25.98 19.09
N ASN A 444 -32.99 -25.32 18.32
CA ASN A 444 -33.39 -24.39 17.27
C ASN A 444 -33.87 -25.09 15.98
N GLU A 445 -33.55 -26.37 15.77
CA GLU A 445 -34.10 -27.16 14.67
C GLU A 445 -35.46 -27.79 15.01
N GLN A 446 -35.83 -27.83 16.29
CA GLN A 446 -37.10 -28.38 16.79
C GLN A 446 -38.17 -27.32 17.08
N GLY A 447 -37.83 -26.03 17.00
CA GLY A 447 -38.76 -24.90 17.13
C GLY A 447 -38.76 -24.06 15.86
#